data_AF-A0A3D0I2S9-F1
#
_entry.id   AF-A0A3D0I2S9-F1
#
_cell.length_a   1.000
_cell.length_b   1.000
_cell.length_c   1.000
_cell.angle_alpha   90.00
_cell.angle_beta   90.00
_cell.angle_gamma   90.00
#
_symmetry.space_group_name_H-M   'P 1'
#
loop_
_entity.id
_entity.type
_entity.pdbx_description
1 polymer ?
#
loop_
_entity_poly.entity_id
_entity_poly.type
_entity_poly.pdbx_seq_one_letter_code
_entity_poly.pdbx_strand_id
1 'polypeptide(L)'
;MVRDFLSLSRVKQQLLEGTLPNLQAFVYFAVITSIDNLQLGYLQVSPARPTRWTPLAVWGGLSLGGVFLIATYLLNGGASGRDYLVRYFSISAVVALWIAVPFQVLISLPSVVPSLRPLDWYVPAILVGTDVLYFTFVALQIRDVATGGQVSLAQLAQPIPK
;
A
#
# COMPACT_ATOMS: atom_id res chain seq x y z
N MET A 1 0.39 -20.42 -8.76
CA MET A 1 1.53 -19.48 -8.85
C MET A 1 1.10 -18.01 -8.78
N VAL A 2 0.36 -17.45 -9.77
CA VAL A 2 -0.10 -16.04 -9.69
C VAL A 2 -1.08 -15.79 -8.54
N ARG A 3 -2.05 -16.69 -8.34
CA ARG A 3 -3.00 -16.61 -7.21
C ARG A 3 -2.31 -16.63 -5.84
N ASP A 4 -1.18 -17.32 -5.76
CA ASP A 4 -0.38 -17.43 -4.53
C ASP A 4 0.40 -16.14 -4.25
N PHE A 5 0.92 -15.52 -5.31
CA PHE A 5 1.63 -14.24 -5.26
C PHE A 5 0.73 -13.07 -4.85
N LEU A 6 -0.56 -13.12 -5.21
CA LEU A 6 -1.57 -12.10 -4.88
C LEU A 6 -2.35 -12.41 -3.60
N SER A 7 -2.03 -13.49 -2.90
CA SER A 7 -2.72 -13.89 -1.68
C SER A 7 -2.09 -13.20 -0.47
N LEU A 8 -2.78 -12.19 0.05
CA LEU A 8 -2.33 -11.47 1.24
C LEU A 8 -2.15 -12.41 2.45
N SER A 9 -3.03 -13.38 2.64
CA SER A 9 -2.91 -14.34 3.76
C SER A 9 -1.63 -15.18 3.66
N ARG A 10 -1.28 -15.63 2.46
CA ARG A 10 -0.06 -16.41 2.21
C ARG A 10 1.19 -15.56 2.40
N VAL A 11 1.19 -14.33 1.89
CA VAL A 11 2.29 -13.37 2.10
C VAL A 11 2.47 -13.06 3.58
N LYS A 12 1.39 -12.81 4.32
CA LYS A 12 1.45 -12.61 5.78
C LYS A 12 2.04 -13.82 6.49
N GLN A 13 1.63 -15.04 6.12
CA GLN A 13 2.20 -16.26 6.69
C GLN A 13 3.71 -16.38 6.41
N GLN A 14 4.15 -16.17 5.17
CA GLN A 14 5.57 -16.22 4.81
C GLN A 14 6.41 -15.15 5.53
N LEU A 15 5.83 -13.97 5.76
CA LEU A 15 6.46 -12.90 6.53
C LEU A 15 6.56 -13.23 8.02
N LEU A 16 5.57 -13.93 8.59
CA LEU A 16 5.60 -14.40 9.98
C LEU A 16 6.63 -15.51 10.19
N GLU A 17 6.70 -16.44 9.26
CA GLU A 17 7.65 -17.58 9.31
C GLU A 17 9.08 -17.18 8.89
N GLY A 18 9.28 -15.97 8.35
CA GLY A 18 10.56 -15.53 7.82
C GLY A 18 11.00 -16.30 6.56
N THR A 19 10.05 -16.93 5.86
CA THR A 19 10.29 -17.83 4.72
C THR A 19 10.06 -17.14 3.37
N LEU A 20 9.80 -15.82 3.36
CA LEU A 20 9.59 -15.08 2.12
C LEU A 20 10.90 -15.02 1.30
N PRO A 21 10.93 -15.56 0.06
CA PRO A 21 12.12 -15.54 -0.77
C PRO A 21 12.55 -14.12 -1.15
N ASN A 22 13.86 -13.85 -1.13
CA ASN A 22 14.44 -12.55 -1.51
C ASN A 22 14.01 -12.08 -2.91
N LEU A 23 13.96 -13.01 -3.88
CA LEU A 23 13.48 -12.70 -5.23
C LEU A 23 12.03 -12.23 -5.22
N GLN A 24 11.17 -12.85 -4.41
CA GLN A 24 9.77 -12.45 -4.31
C GLN A 24 9.63 -11.07 -3.66
N ALA A 25 10.39 -10.78 -2.61
CA ALA A 25 10.46 -9.45 -2.00
C ALA A 25 10.94 -8.38 -2.99
N PHE A 26 11.96 -8.69 -3.80
CA PHE A 26 12.44 -7.80 -4.86
C PHE A 26 11.38 -7.53 -5.93
N VAL A 27 10.63 -8.55 -6.35
CA VAL A 27 9.52 -8.37 -7.29
C VAL A 27 8.44 -7.47 -6.67
N TYR A 28 8.08 -7.64 -5.39
CA TYR A 28 7.12 -6.74 -4.73
C TYR A 28 7.60 -5.29 -4.67
N PHE A 29 8.89 -5.07 -4.36
CA PHE A 29 9.51 -3.75 -4.42
C PHE A 29 9.42 -3.14 -5.83
N ALA A 30 9.73 -3.92 -6.87
CA ALA A 30 9.66 -3.46 -8.25
C ALA A 30 8.22 -3.10 -8.68
N VAL A 31 7.22 -3.88 -8.24
CA VAL A 31 5.79 -3.58 -8.50
C VAL A 31 5.40 -2.25 -7.89
N ILE A 32 5.67 -2.03 -6.60
CA ILE A 32 5.29 -0.78 -5.93
C ILE A 32 5.99 0.42 -6.56
N THR A 33 7.31 0.33 -6.77
CA THR A 33 8.06 1.40 -7.41
C THR A 33 7.51 1.74 -8.80
N SER A 34 7.11 0.73 -9.57
CA SER A 34 6.51 0.93 -10.90
C SER A 34 5.14 1.61 -10.82
N ILE A 35 4.29 1.20 -9.89
CA ILE A 35 2.96 1.80 -9.67
C ILE A 35 3.10 3.27 -9.27
N ASP A 36 3.97 3.58 -8.30
CA ASP A 36 4.20 4.95 -7.84
C ASP A 36 4.73 5.84 -8.98
N ASN A 37 5.67 5.34 -9.78
CA ASN A 37 6.18 6.07 -10.94
C ASN A 37 5.12 6.28 -12.03
N LEU A 38 4.25 5.30 -12.27
CA LEU A 38 3.14 5.44 -13.23
C LEU A 38 2.11 6.48 -12.75
N GLN A 39 1.79 6.53 -11.46
CA GLN A 39 0.90 7.54 -10.90
C GLN A 39 1.50 8.95 -11.02
N LEU A 40 2.78 9.12 -10.66
CA LEU A 40 3.48 10.40 -10.84
C LEU A 40 3.55 10.81 -12.32
N GLY A 41 3.84 9.86 -13.22
CA GLY A 41 3.84 10.07 -14.66
C GLY A 41 2.47 10.49 -15.18
N TYR A 42 1.38 9.88 -14.69
CA TYR A 42 0.02 10.29 -15.03
C TYR A 42 -0.26 11.73 -14.56
N LEU A 43 0.19 12.12 -13.38
CA LEU A 43 0.00 13.48 -12.87
C LEU A 43 0.85 14.53 -13.62
N GLN A 44 2.00 14.15 -14.16
CA GLN A 44 2.93 15.08 -14.82
C GLN A 44 2.75 15.17 -16.35
N VAL A 45 2.35 14.07 -17.00
CA VAL A 45 2.35 13.93 -18.47
C VAL A 45 0.93 13.80 -19.03
N SER A 46 -0.09 13.65 -18.19
CA SER A 46 -1.47 13.55 -18.68
C SER A 46 -1.92 14.85 -19.36
N PRO A 47 -2.59 14.78 -20.52
CA PRO A 47 -3.27 15.91 -21.13
C PRO A 47 -4.48 16.41 -20.30
N ALA A 48 -4.78 15.78 -19.16
CA ALA A 48 -5.67 16.32 -18.14
C ALA A 48 -5.07 17.63 -17.61
N ARG A 49 -5.65 18.76 -18.05
CA ARG A 49 -5.19 20.09 -17.68
C ARG A 49 -5.07 20.20 -16.15
N PRO A 50 -3.93 20.68 -15.62
CA PRO A 50 -3.80 20.96 -14.20
C PRO A 50 -4.97 21.83 -13.75
N THR A 51 -5.65 21.42 -12.69
CA THR A 51 -6.73 22.19 -12.07
C THR A 51 -6.19 22.89 -10.83
N ARG A 52 -6.96 23.81 -10.26
CA ARG A 52 -6.63 24.43 -8.96
C ARG A 52 -6.45 23.41 -7.82
N TRP A 53 -6.93 22.18 -7.99
CA TRP A 53 -6.83 21.10 -7.03
C TRP A 53 -5.65 20.15 -7.29
N THR A 54 -4.95 20.28 -8.42
CA THR A 54 -3.75 19.48 -8.71
C THR A 54 -2.67 19.61 -7.63
N PRO A 55 -2.38 20.80 -7.07
CA PRO A 55 -1.44 20.90 -5.95
C PRO A 55 -1.86 20.09 -4.72
N LEU A 56 -3.17 20.02 -4.42
CA LEU A 56 -3.68 19.20 -3.32
C LEU A 56 -3.47 17.71 -3.59
N ALA A 57 -3.70 17.24 -4.82
CA ALA A 57 -3.44 15.84 -5.17
C ALA A 57 -1.95 15.50 -5.03
N VAL A 58 -1.06 16.36 -5.54
CA VAL A 58 0.40 16.10 -5.52
C VAL A 58 0.97 16.23 -4.11
N TRP A 59 0.81 17.39 -3.47
CA TRP A 59 1.38 17.65 -2.16
C TRP A 59 0.61 16.96 -1.03
N GLY A 60 -0.71 16.83 -1.16
CA GLY A 60 -1.53 16.06 -0.23
C GLY A 60 -1.18 14.58 -0.29
N GLY A 61 -1.06 14.00 -1.49
CA GLY A 61 -0.60 12.61 -1.67
C GLY A 61 0.79 12.39 -1.08
N LEU A 62 1.76 13.28 -1.36
CA LEU A 62 3.10 13.21 -0.80
C LEU A 62 3.11 13.30 0.74
N SER A 63 2.34 14.24 1.30
CA SER A 63 2.24 14.44 2.75
C SER A 63 1.57 13.24 3.43
N LEU A 64 0.49 12.72 2.83
CA LEU A 64 -0.18 11.51 3.29
C LEU A 64 0.77 10.32 3.24
N GLY A 65 1.48 10.11 2.13
CA GLY A 65 2.47 9.06 1.99
C GLY A 65 3.55 9.12 3.07
N GLY A 66 4.09 10.32 3.36
CA GLY A 66 5.04 10.51 4.46
C GLY A 66 4.47 10.17 5.83
N VAL A 67 3.27 10.69 6.16
CA VAL A 67 2.59 10.40 7.44
C VAL A 67 2.32 8.91 7.60
N PHE A 68 1.83 8.24 6.56
CA PHE A 68 1.53 6.82 6.61
C PHE A 68 2.77 5.93 6.60
N LEU A 69 3.86 6.34 5.94
CA LEU A 69 5.14 5.64 6.05
C LEU A 69 5.64 5.68 7.49
N ILE A 70 5.58 6.84 8.15
CA ILE A 70 5.92 6.97 9.58
C ILE A 70 4.97 6.12 10.43
N ALA A 71 3.66 6.20 10.21
CA ALA A 71 2.68 5.44 10.98
C ALA A 71 2.89 3.92 10.85
N THR A 72 3.11 3.42 9.63
CA THR A 72 3.37 1.99 9.37
C THR A 72 4.70 1.54 9.99
N TYR A 73 5.73 2.39 9.97
CA TYR A 73 6.99 2.11 10.67
C TYR A 73 6.79 1.97 12.17
N LEU A 74 6.06 2.90 12.79
CA LEU A 74 5.73 2.85 14.22
C LEU A 74 4.88 1.61 14.56
N LEU A 75 3.87 1.30 13.73
CA LEU A 75 3.02 0.11 13.90
C LEU A 75 3.76 -1.21 13.70
N ASN A 76 4.87 -1.22 12.96
CA ASN A 76 5.77 -2.36 12.87
C ASN A 76 6.63 -2.57 14.14
N GLY A 77 6.59 -1.64 15.09
CA GLY A 77 7.45 -1.61 16.29
C GLY A 77 8.55 -0.55 16.22
N GLY A 78 8.59 0.30 15.19
CA GLY A 78 9.61 1.34 15.04
C GLY A 78 11.01 0.76 14.99
N ALA A 79 11.93 1.29 15.82
CA ALA A 79 13.33 0.88 15.85
C ALA A 79 13.54 -0.57 16.31
N SER A 80 12.60 -1.14 17.06
CA SER A 80 12.64 -2.55 17.47
C SER A 80 11.94 -3.48 16.47
N GLY A 81 11.27 -2.92 15.46
CA GLY A 81 10.59 -3.67 14.41
C GLY A 81 11.57 -4.28 13.41
N ARG A 82 11.58 -5.61 13.30
CA ARG A 82 12.34 -6.31 12.25
C ARG A 82 11.63 -6.26 10.90
N ASP A 83 12.42 -6.31 9.83
CA ASP A 83 11.99 -6.52 8.45
C ASP A 83 10.92 -5.56 7.94
N TYR A 84 10.90 -4.31 8.44
CA TYR A 84 9.89 -3.30 8.08
C TYR A 84 9.76 -3.13 6.56
N LEU A 85 10.86 -2.91 5.86
CA LEU A 85 10.84 -2.68 4.41
C LEU A 85 10.29 -3.90 3.66
N VAL A 86 10.68 -5.11 4.06
CA VAL A 86 10.20 -6.35 3.43
C VAL A 86 8.69 -6.49 3.62
N ARG A 87 8.20 -6.27 4.85
CA ARG A 87 6.76 -6.29 5.16
C ARG A 87 6.01 -5.20 4.40
N TYR A 88 6.54 -3.98 4.42
CA TYR A 88 5.95 -2.83 3.76
C TYR A 88 5.80 -3.10 2.27
N PHE A 89 6.86 -3.42 1.54
CA PHE A 89 6.79 -3.62 0.10
C PHE A 89 5.93 -4.83 -0.29
N SER A 90 6.02 -5.92 0.46
CA SER A 90 5.29 -7.15 0.13
C SER A 90 3.78 -7.00 0.33
N ILE A 91 3.37 -6.42 1.46
CA ILE A 91 1.95 -6.15 1.75
C ILE A 91 1.43 -5.07 0.80
N SER A 92 2.18 -3.97 0.65
CA SER A 92 1.84 -2.86 -0.25
C SER A 92 1.57 -3.37 -1.66
N ALA A 93 2.47 -4.18 -2.23
CA ALA A 93 2.33 -4.67 -3.60
C ALA A 93 1.03 -5.46 -3.82
N VAL A 94 0.69 -6.35 -2.89
CA VAL A 94 -0.55 -7.13 -2.97
C VAL A 94 -1.78 -6.22 -2.89
N VAL A 95 -1.80 -5.30 -1.92
CA VAL A 95 -2.92 -4.37 -1.74
C VAL A 95 -3.07 -3.43 -2.93
N ALA A 96 -1.96 -2.88 -3.42
CA ALA A 96 -1.93 -1.98 -4.58
C ALA A 96 -2.53 -2.67 -5.81
N LEU A 97 -2.20 -3.94 -6.05
CA LEU A 97 -2.77 -4.71 -7.14
C LEU A 97 -4.27 -5.00 -6.96
N TRP A 98 -4.76 -5.17 -5.73
CA TRP A 98 -6.19 -5.33 -5.46
C TRP A 98 -6.98 -4.05 -5.76
N ILE A 99 -6.43 -2.89 -5.42
CA ILE A 99 -7.11 -1.60 -5.63
C ILE A 99 -6.88 -1.00 -7.02
N ALA A 100 -5.89 -1.46 -7.78
CA ALA A 100 -5.52 -0.90 -9.08
C ALA A 100 -6.69 -0.87 -10.07
N VAL A 101 -7.45 -1.97 -10.18
CA VAL A 101 -8.61 -2.05 -11.09
C VAL A 101 -9.76 -1.12 -10.63
N PRO A 102 -10.25 -1.19 -9.37
CA PRO A 102 -11.23 -0.24 -8.86
C PRO A 102 -10.82 1.22 -9.03
N PHE A 103 -9.55 1.53 -8.74
CA PHE A 103 -9.01 2.87 -8.88
C PHE A 103 -9.06 3.35 -10.33
N GLN A 104 -8.59 2.53 -11.28
CA GLN A 104 -8.62 2.88 -12.71
C GLN A 104 -10.05 3.10 -13.21
N VAL A 105 -11.02 2.31 -12.75
CA VAL A 105 -12.44 2.47 -13.08
C VAL A 105 -12.95 3.81 -12.57
N LEU A 106 -12.67 4.17 -11.31
CA LEU A 106 -13.11 5.45 -10.73
C LEU A 106 -12.51 6.65 -11.45
N ILE A 107 -11.20 6.64 -11.72
CA ILE A 107 -10.52 7.73 -12.44
C ILE A 107 -11.08 7.92 -13.85
N SER A 108 -11.46 6.82 -14.51
CA SER A 108 -11.98 6.85 -15.88
C SER A 108 -13.46 7.22 -15.95
N LEU A 109 -14.17 7.26 -14.82
CA LEU A 109 -15.63 7.44 -14.78
C LEU A 109 -16.13 8.72 -15.47
N PRO A 110 -15.47 9.89 -15.38
CA PRO A 110 -15.90 11.10 -16.09
C PRO A 110 -15.89 10.97 -17.63
N SER A 111 -15.12 10.03 -18.18
CA SER A 111 -15.15 9.74 -19.62
C SER A 111 -16.48 9.11 -20.04
N VAL A 112 -17.09 8.31 -19.17
CA VAL A 112 -18.34 7.56 -19.40
C VAL A 112 -19.56 8.31 -18.86
N VAL A 113 -19.42 9.07 -17.78
CA VAL A 113 -20.50 9.79 -17.09
C VAL A 113 -20.29 11.30 -17.25
N PRO A 114 -20.94 11.95 -18.23
CA PRO A 114 -20.64 13.35 -18.59
C PRO A 114 -20.90 14.37 -17.47
N SER A 115 -21.82 14.09 -16.54
CA SER A 115 -22.13 14.97 -15.41
C SER A 115 -20.95 15.15 -14.44
N LEU A 116 -19.96 14.25 -14.46
CA LEU A 116 -18.75 14.35 -13.64
C LEU A 116 -17.62 15.15 -14.31
N ARG A 117 -17.65 15.34 -15.63
CA ARG A 117 -16.62 16.08 -16.38
C ARG A 117 -16.38 17.52 -15.90
N PRO A 118 -17.40 18.32 -15.52
CA PRO A 118 -17.15 19.69 -15.06
C PRO A 118 -16.58 19.75 -13.64
N LEU A 119 -16.54 18.64 -12.90
CA LEU A 119 -16.05 18.60 -11.53
C LEU A 119 -14.52 18.53 -11.52
N ASP A 120 -13.88 19.69 -11.53
CA ASP A 120 -12.41 19.86 -11.53
C ASP A 120 -11.69 19.27 -10.29
N TRP A 121 -12.44 18.92 -9.25
CA TRP A 121 -11.98 18.27 -8.02
C TRP A 121 -12.17 16.75 -8.00
N TYR A 122 -12.90 16.16 -8.95
CA TYR A 122 -13.28 14.74 -8.91
C TYR A 122 -12.06 13.81 -8.89
N VAL A 123 -11.18 13.94 -9.88
CA VAL A 123 -9.97 13.11 -9.99
C VAL A 123 -9.05 13.29 -8.77
N PRO A 124 -8.73 14.53 -8.33
CA PRO A 124 -8.01 14.77 -7.06
C PRO A 124 -8.65 14.10 -5.84
N ALA A 125 -9.98 14.16 -5.70
CA ALA A 125 -10.67 13.54 -4.57
C ALA A 125 -10.60 12.01 -4.59
N ILE A 126 -10.73 11.39 -5.77
CA ILE A 126 -10.56 9.94 -5.93
C ILE A 126 -9.13 9.52 -5.58
N LEU A 127 -8.11 10.28 -6.01
CA LEU A 127 -6.71 10.03 -5.66
C LEU A 127 -6.51 10.05 -4.14
N VAL A 128 -6.85 11.17 -3.48
CA VAL A 128 -6.68 11.32 -2.02
C VAL A 128 -7.47 10.27 -1.25
N GLY A 129 -8.72 10.00 -1.64
CA GLY A 129 -9.54 8.98 -0.99
C GLY A 129 -8.98 7.57 -1.14
N THR A 130 -8.43 7.25 -2.32
CA THR A 130 -7.79 5.97 -2.57
C THR A 130 -6.50 5.82 -1.78
N ASP A 131 -5.66 6.86 -1.70
CA ASP A 131 -4.43 6.86 -0.90
C ASP A 131 -4.73 6.61 0.58
N VAL A 132 -5.70 7.33 1.14
CA VAL A 132 -6.11 7.15 2.54
C VAL A 132 -6.55 5.72 2.80
N LEU A 133 -7.40 5.15 1.93
CA LEU A 133 -7.88 3.78 2.07
C LEU A 133 -6.74 2.76 1.93
N TYR A 134 -5.91 2.92 0.90
CA TYR A 134 -4.75 2.07 0.62
C TYR A 134 -3.81 2.03 1.82
N PHE A 135 -3.32 3.20 2.26
CA PHE A 135 -2.33 3.27 3.32
C PHE A 135 -2.90 2.82 4.66
N THR A 136 -4.16 3.14 4.96
CA THR A 136 -4.83 2.63 6.18
C THR A 136 -4.87 1.11 6.17
N PHE A 137 -5.24 0.51 5.04
CA PHE A 137 -5.30 -0.94 4.94
C PHE A 137 -3.90 -1.56 5.09
N VAL A 138 -2.88 -1.04 4.40
CA VAL A 138 -1.49 -1.50 4.55
C VAL A 138 -1.00 -1.40 5.99
N ALA A 139 -1.28 -0.28 6.68
CA ALA A 139 -0.92 -0.07 8.07
C ALA A 139 -1.52 -1.12 9.01
N LEU A 140 -2.79 -1.45 8.83
CA LEU A 140 -3.45 -2.50 9.61
C LEU A 140 -2.82 -3.88 9.35
N GLN A 141 -2.52 -4.21 8.09
CA GLN A 141 -1.89 -5.50 7.76
C GLN A 141 -0.47 -5.62 8.30
N ILE A 142 0.32 -4.53 8.28
CA ILE A 142 1.66 -4.51 8.87
C ILE A 142 1.58 -4.72 10.38
N ARG A 143 0.66 -4.02 11.06
CA ARG A 143 0.43 -4.20 12.49
C ARG A 143 0.11 -5.66 12.81
N ASP A 144 -0.80 -6.29 12.07
CA ASP A 144 -1.18 -7.69 12.29
C ASP A 144 0.02 -8.64 12.22
N VAL A 145 0.89 -8.49 11.22
CA VAL A 145 2.10 -9.32 11.06
C VAL A 145 3.09 -9.03 12.18
N ALA A 146 3.27 -7.76 12.55
CA ALA A 146 4.18 -7.37 13.61
C ALA A 146 3.76 -7.94 14.97
N THR A 147 2.46 -7.87 15.31
CA THR A 147 1.95 -8.41 16.58
C THR A 147 1.82 -9.94 16.56
N GLY A 148 1.45 -10.54 15.43
CA GLY A 148 1.34 -11.99 15.29
C GLY A 148 2.68 -12.71 15.50
N GLY A 149 3.78 -12.13 15.03
CA GLY A 149 5.13 -12.67 15.26
C GLY A 149 5.58 -12.56 16.72
N GLN A 150 5.19 -11.50 17.44
CA GLN A 150 5.54 -11.31 18.85
C GLN A 150 4.85 -12.33 19.76
N VAL A 151 3.57 -12.64 19.51
CA VAL A 151 2.81 -13.63 20.29
C VAL A 151 3.39 -15.04 20.11
N SER A 152 3.77 -15.42 18.89
CA SER A 152 4.37 -16.74 18.61
C SER A 152 5.71 -16.93 19.33
N LEU A 153 6.58 -15.91 19.33
CA LEU A 153 7.85 -15.97 20.06
C LEU A 153 7.66 -16.02 21.58
N ALA A 154 6.69 -15.27 22.11
CA ALA A 154 6.37 -15.31 23.54
C ALA A 154 5.81 -16.67 23.98
N GLN A 155 5.05 -17.36 23.12
CA GLN A 155 4.57 -18.73 23.37
C GLN A 155 5.69 -19.76 23.32
N LEU A 156 6.64 -19.63 22.39
CA LEU A 156 7.82 -20.50 22.29
C LEU A 156 8.82 -20.29 23.44
N ALA A 157 8.78 -19.13 24.11
CA ALA A 157 9.62 -18.83 25.26
C ALA A 157 9.05 -19.33 26.60
N GLN A 158 7.84 -19.93 26.63
CA GLN A 158 7.31 -20.49 27.86
C GLN A 158 8.00 -21.82 28.21
N PRO A 159 8.50 -22.00 29.45
CA PRO A 159 9.12 -23.25 29.87
C PRO A 159 8.09 -24.38 29.84
N ILE A 160 8.50 -25.53 29.28
CA ILE A 160 7.68 -26.75 29.25
C ILE A 160 7.27 -27.08 30.70
N PRO A 161 5.97 -27.18 31.00
CA PRO A 161 5.52 -27.57 32.32
C PRO A 161 6.05 -28.97 32.62
N LYS A 162 6.73 -29.10 33.77
CA LYS A 162 7.26 -30.37 34.27
C LYS A 162 6.14 -31.31 34.70
#